data_AF-A0A0W7TLC6-F1
#
_entry.id   AF-A0A0W7TLC6-F1
#
_cell.length_a   1.000
_cell.length_b   1.000
_cell.length_c   1.000
_cell.angle_alpha   90.00
_cell.angle_beta   90.00
_cell.angle_gamma   90.00
#
_symmetry.space_group_name_H-M   'P 1'
#
loop_
_entity.id
_entity.type
_entity.pdbx_description
1 polymer ?
#
loop_
_entity_poly.entity_id
_entity_poly.type
_entity_poly.pdbx_seq_one_letter_code
_entity_poly.pdbx_strand_id
1 'polypeptide(L)'
;MPQDVDAFIARPNGDDWLAVLTEGNEEDRSRLYELLSAYYERAARITAVVFSGIALYTEVPAGGSFCVMAEGSVFEKCTLYVKKLTEYIERYLQREMGISCCILSGENTTLVGTAVAALTQEA
;
A
#
# COMPACT_ATOMS: atom_id res chain seq x y z
N MET A 1 -12.35 -8.05 5.41
CA MET A 1 -11.36 -7.51 6.36
C MET A 1 -10.71 -6.21 5.88
N PRO A 2 -9.99 -6.12 4.74
CA PRO A 2 -9.37 -4.84 4.33
C PRO A 2 -10.40 -3.75 4.01
N GLN A 3 -11.52 -4.15 3.40
CA GLN A 3 -12.63 -3.25 3.04
C GLN A 3 -13.35 -2.68 4.27
N ASP A 4 -13.52 -3.50 5.31
CA ASP A 4 -14.17 -3.09 6.55
C ASP A 4 -13.34 -2.03 7.28
N VAL A 5 -12.02 -2.26 7.38
CA VAL A 5 -11.08 -1.33 8.00
C VAL A 5 -11.00 -0.03 7.21
N ASP A 6 -10.93 -0.10 5.88
CA ASP A 6 -10.87 1.10 5.05
C ASP A 6 -12.18 1.91 5.12
N ALA A 7 -13.34 1.24 5.11
CA ALA A 7 -14.65 1.87 5.28
C ALA A 7 -14.73 2.62 6.62
N PHE A 8 -14.30 1.98 7.71
CA PHE A 8 -14.27 2.61 9.04
C PHE A 8 -13.31 3.80 9.09
N ILE A 9 -12.10 3.67 8.54
CA ILE A 9 -11.13 4.78 8.51
C ILE A 9 -11.65 5.96 7.69
N ALA A 10 -12.32 5.70 6.57
CA ALA A 10 -12.90 6.73 5.73
C ALA A 10 -14.10 7.42 6.40
N ARG A 11 -14.92 6.66 7.14
CA ARG A 11 -16.12 7.16 7.83
C ARG A 11 -16.27 6.52 9.22
N PRO A 12 -15.53 7.00 10.24
CA PRO A 12 -15.59 6.40 11.59
C PRO A 12 -16.97 6.51 12.25
N ASN A 13 -17.76 7.51 11.85
CA ASN A 13 -19.14 7.74 12.27
C ASN A 13 -20.17 7.16 11.27
N GLY A 14 -19.73 6.19 10.44
CA GLY A 14 -20.55 5.55 9.44
C GLY A 14 -21.51 4.51 10.03
N ASP A 15 -21.95 3.63 9.14
CA ASP A 15 -22.90 2.54 9.38
C ASP A 15 -22.28 1.15 9.18
N ASP A 16 -20.97 1.08 8.93
CA ASP A 16 -20.24 -0.18 8.87
C ASP A 16 -20.13 -0.83 10.25
N TRP A 17 -19.91 -2.14 10.28
CA TRP A 17 -19.97 -2.89 11.53
C TRP A 17 -18.92 -2.46 12.56
N LEU A 18 -17.77 -1.92 12.14
CA LEU A 18 -16.77 -1.36 13.06
C LEU A 18 -17.26 -0.04 13.69
N ALA A 19 -17.94 0.80 12.90
CA ALA A 19 -18.62 1.99 13.42
C ALA A 19 -19.73 1.61 14.41
N VAL A 20 -20.56 0.63 14.08
CA VAL A 20 -21.64 0.11 14.95
C VAL A 20 -21.08 -0.45 16.26
N LEU A 21 -19.95 -1.15 16.23
CA LEU A 21 -19.31 -1.67 17.46
C LEU A 21 -18.86 -0.58 18.43
N THR A 22 -18.66 0.65 17.95
CA THR A 22 -18.26 1.81 18.76
C THR A 22 -19.39 2.84 18.90
N GLU A 23 -20.62 2.45 18.60
CA GLU A 23 -21.80 3.32 18.73
C GLU A 23 -22.01 3.73 20.19
N GLY A 24 -22.32 5.00 20.42
CA GLY A 24 -22.52 5.54 21.78
C GLY A 24 -21.24 5.68 22.62
N ASN A 25 -20.05 5.27 22.12
CA ASN A 25 -18.77 5.44 22.80
C ASN A 25 -17.71 6.09 21.88
N GLU A 26 -17.60 7.42 21.93
CA GLU A 26 -16.62 8.19 21.15
C GLU A 26 -15.16 7.84 21.50
N GLU A 27 -14.89 7.45 22.75
CA GLU A 27 -13.54 7.15 23.19
C GLU A 27 -13.03 5.85 22.54
N ASP A 28 -13.86 4.82 22.51
CA ASP A 28 -13.54 3.55 21.83
C ASP A 28 -13.38 3.75 20.32
N ARG A 29 -14.22 4.60 19.72
CA ARG A 29 -14.13 4.95 18.30
C ARG A 29 -12.81 5.63 17.96
N SER A 30 -12.41 6.62 18.76
CA SER A 30 -11.13 7.33 18.58
C SER A 30 -9.95 6.38 18.74
N ARG A 31 -9.96 5.53 19.77
CA ARG A 31 -8.91 4.53 20.00
C ARG A 31 -8.81 3.51 18.87
N LEU A 32 -9.95 3.02 18.37
CA LEU A 32 -9.97 2.09 17.24
C LEU A 32 -9.38 2.75 15.98
N TYR A 33 -9.75 4.00 15.70
CA TYR A 33 -9.18 4.75 14.58
C TYR A 33 -7.67 4.91 14.71
N GLU A 34 -7.18 5.33 15.89
CA GLU A 34 -5.75 5.49 16.16
C GLU A 34 -4.99 4.17 16.01
N LEU A 35 -5.53 3.06 16.53
CA LEU A 35 -4.93 1.73 16.43
C LEU A 35 -4.79 1.30 14.96
N LEU A 36 -5.84 1.45 14.16
CA LEU A 36 -5.84 1.07 12.75
C LEU A 36 -4.91 1.98 11.93
N SER A 37 -4.90 3.28 12.22
CA SER A 37 -3.99 4.24 11.59
C SER A 37 -2.52 3.91 11.91
N ALA A 38 -2.21 3.58 13.16
CA ALA A 38 -0.88 3.18 13.59
C ALA A 38 -0.45 1.83 12.97
N TYR A 39 -1.39 0.90 12.79
CA TYR A 39 -1.14 -0.35 12.08
C TYR A 39 -0.76 -0.10 10.61
N TYR A 40 -1.51 0.73 9.89
CA TYR A 40 -1.19 1.10 8.52
C TYR A 40 0.11 1.89 8.40
N GLU A 41 0.40 2.77 9.36
CA GLU A 41 1.67 3.47 9.47
C GLU A 41 2.85 2.48 9.54
N ARG A 42 2.76 1.49 10.44
CA ARG A 42 3.79 0.47 10.58
C ARG A 42 3.95 -0.36 9.32
N ALA A 43 2.84 -0.79 8.72
CA ALA A 43 2.86 -1.59 7.49
C ALA A 43 3.51 -0.81 6.34
N ALA A 44 3.11 0.45 6.13
CA ALA A 44 3.66 1.31 5.09
C ALA A 44 5.17 1.50 5.22
N ARG A 45 5.67 1.74 6.44
CA ARG A 45 7.11 1.86 6.71
C ARG A 45 7.87 0.60 6.35
N ILE A 46 7.36 -0.58 6.75
CA ILE A 46 8.01 -1.86 6.45
C ILE A 46 8.07 -2.08 4.94
N THR A 47 6.96 -1.84 4.22
CA THR A 47 6.91 -1.96 2.76
C THR A 47 7.90 -1.01 2.07
N ALA A 48 7.99 0.24 2.52
CA ALA A 48 8.97 1.19 1.98
C ALA A 48 10.41 0.72 2.18
N VAL A 49 10.74 0.15 3.35
CA VAL A 49 12.06 -0.45 3.60
C VAL A 49 12.33 -1.63 2.66
N VAL A 50 11.34 -2.47 2.41
CA VAL A 50 11.47 -3.58 1.43
C VAL A 50 11.73 -3.04 0.03
N PHE A 51 11.02 -2.00 -0.41
CA PHE A 51 11.23 -1.38 -1.72
C PHE A 51 12.61 -0.73 -1.84
N SER A 52 13.08 -0.04 -0.81
CA SER A 52 14.45 0.48 -0.74
C SER A 52 15.47 -0.65 -0.82
N GLY A 53 15.24 -1.76 -0.13
CA GLY A 53 16.11 -2.95 -0.19
C GLY A 53 16.17 -3.56 -1.59
N ILE A 54 15.03 -3.66 -2.28
CA ILE A 54 14.97 -4.12 -3.68
C ILE A 54 15.77 -3.17 -4.57
N ALA A 55 15.55 -1.85 -4.47
CA ALA A 55 16.26 -0.86 -5.28
C ALA A 55 17.78 -0.94 -5.11
N LEU A 56 18.25 -1.15 -3.87
CA LEU A 56 19.67 -1.39 -3.57
C LEU A 56 20.17 -2.71 -4.16
N TYR A 57 19.42 -3.79 -3.98
CA TYR A 57 19.79 -5.12 -4.46
C TYR A 57 19.85 -5.20 -5.99
N THR A 58 18.95 -4.49 -6.69
CA THR A 58 18.95 -4.40 -8.15
C THR A 58 19.80 -3.23 -8.68
N GLU A 59 20.57 -2.58 -7.81
CA GLU A 59 21.52 -1.51 -8.14
C GLU A 59 20.90 -0.36 -8.95
N VAL A 60 19.68 0.07 -8.62
CA VAL A 60 19.05 1.21 -9.28
C VAL A 60 19.89 2.46 -9.00
N PRO A 61 20.39 3.16 -10.04
CA PRO A 61 21.26 4.31 -9.84
C PRO A 61 20.47 5.50 -9.31
N ALA A 62 21.16 6.44 -8.65
CA ALA A 62 20.58 7.75 -8.34
C ALA A 62 20.13 8.47 -9.62
N GLY A 63 18.95 9.07 -9.60
CA GLY A 63 18.26 9.59 -10.79
C GLY A 63 17.52 8.53 -11.61
N GLY A 64 17.66 7.25 -11.26
CA GLY A 64 16.95 6.13 -11.85
C GLY A 64 15.52 5.98 -11.33
N SER A 65 14.80 5.03 -11.93
CA SER A 65 13.44 4.70 -11.52
C SER A 65 13.17 3.20 -11.60
N PHE A 66 12.23 2.74 -10.77
CA PHE A 66 11.63 1.42 -10.92
C PHE A 66 10.13 1.46 -10.62
N CYS A 67 9.44 0.42 -11.05
CA CYS A 67 8.01 0.27 -10.86
C CYS A 67 7.73 -1.00 -10.05
N VAL A 68 6.78 -0.90 -9.12
CA VAL A 68 6.21 -2.06 -8.43
C VAL A 68 4.82 -2.32 -9.00
N MET A 69 4.64 -3.48 -9.63
CA MET A 69 3.31 -3.98 -9.96
C MET A 69 2.74 -4.66 -8.71
N ALA A 70 1.64 -4.11 -8.18
CA ALA A 70 0.96 -4.64 -7.01
C ALA A 70 -0.41 -5.19 -7.42
N GLU A 71 -0.70 -6.41 -6.98
CA GLU A 71 -2.02 -7.02 -7.11
C GLU A 71 -2.60 -7.27 -5.71
N GLY A 72 -3.87 -6.94 -5.53
CA GLY A 72 -4.61 -7.26 -4.31
C GLY A 72 -5.31 -6.07 -3.67
N SER A 73 -6.42 -6.39 -2.99
CA SER A 73 -7.36 -5.40 -2.45
C SER A 73 -6.76 -4.37 -1.48
N VAL A 74 -5.59 -4.61 -0.90
CA VAL A 74 -4.92 -3.62 -0.03
C VAL A 74 -4.42 -2.42 -0.85
N PHE A 75 -3.79 -2.66 -2.00
CA PHE A 75 -3.30 -1.58 -2.86
C PHE A 75 -4.43 -0.91 -3.66
N GLU A 76 -5.51 -1.64 -3.92
CA GLU A 76 -6.68 -1.11 -4.64
C GLU A 76 -7.63 -0.32 -3.73
N LYS A 77 -7.83 -0.77 -2.49
CA LYS A 77 -8.93 -0.28 -1.63
C LYS A 77 -8.44 0.45 -0.39
N CYS A 78 -7.30 0.10 0.19
CA CYS A 78 -6.85 0.71 1.46
C CYS A 78 -6.17 2.07 1.22
N THR A 79 -6.98 3.11 1.05
CA THR A 79 -6.52 4.45 0.60
C THR A 79 -5.53 5.08 1.60
N LEU A 80 -5.78 4.95 2.90
CA LEU A 80 -4.88 5.50 3.92
C LEU A 80 -3.52 4.80 3.92
N TYR A 81 -3.49 3.48 3.73
CA TYR A 81 -2.25 2.72 3.64
C TYR A 81 -1.44 3.15 2.41
N VAL A 82 -2.07 3.24 1.24
CA VAL A 82 -1.40 3.65 0.00
C VAL A 82 -0.83 5.06 0.11
N LYS A 83 -1.59 5.98 0.73
CA LYS A 83 -1.13 7.35 1.01
C LYS A 83 0.14 7.34 1.88
N LYS A 84 0.10 6.68 3.03
CA LYS A 84 1.24 6.58 3.96
C LYS A 84 2.46 5.92 3.29
N LEU A 85 2.24 4.86 2.51
CA LEU A 85 3.31 4.20 1.77
C LEU A 85 3.95 5.15 0.75
N THR A 86 3.14 5.90 0.01
CA THR A 86 3.62 6.89 -0.97
C THR A 86 4.48 7.96 -0.30
N GLU A 87 4.05 8.47 0.85
CA GLU A 87 4.82 9.45 1.65
C GLU A 87 6.20 8.88 2.07
N TYR A 88 6.25 7.60 2.47
CA TYR A 88 7.50 6.95 2.84
C TYR A 88 8.41 6.63 1.66
N ILE A 89 7.84 6.27 0.50
CA ILE A 89 8.59 6.11 -0.74
C ILE A 89 9.21 7.45 -1.16
N GLU A 90 8.43 8.53 -1.17
CA GLU A 90 8.93 9.85 -1.51
C GLU A 90 10.06 10.26 -0.57
N ARG A 91 9.90 10.03 0.74
CA ARG A 91 10.93 10.35 1.72
C ARG A 91 12.22 9.55 1.48
N TYR A 92 12.15 8.22 1.51
CA TYR A 92 13.35 7.39 1.56
C TYR A 92 13.95 7.12 0.17
N LEU A 93 13.12 6.70 -0.79
CA LEU A 93 13.62 6.40 -2.14
C LEU A 93 13.93 7.69 -2.90
N GLN A 94 12.98 8.62 -2.96
CA GLN A 94 13.16 9.79 -3.83
C GLN A 94 14.06 10.86 -3.21
N ARG A 95 13.79 11.31 -1.98
CA ARG A 95 14.56 12.42 -1.38
C ARG A 95 15.91 11.98 -0.83
N GLU A 96 15.99 10.83 -0.16
CA GLU A 96 17.24 10.36 0.45
C GLU A 96 18.14 9.60 -0.53
N MET A 97 17.58 8.75 -1.41
CA MET A 97 18.37 7.94 -2.36
C MET A 97 18.39 8.49 -3.79
N GLY A 98 17.54 9.46 -4.13
CA GLY A 98 17.44 10.00 -5.49
C GLY A 98 16.77 9.07 -6.49
N ILE A 99 16.04 8.05 -6.03
CA ILE A 99 15.41 7.00 -6.86
C ILE A 99 13.90 7.23 -6.91
N SER A 100 13.34 7.29 -8.11
CA SER A 100 11.88 7.38 -8.28
C SER A 100 11.24 5.99 -8.23
N CYS A 101 10.13 5.84 -7.51
CA CYS A 101 9.38 4.59 -7.45
C CYS A 101 7.90 4.89 -7.66
N CYS A 102 7.27 4.16 -8.59
CA CYS A 102 5.82 4.18 -8.77
C CYS A 102 5.22 2.81 -8.43
N ILE A 103 4.01 2.83 -7.87
CA ILE A 103 3.20 1.64 -7.64
C ILE A 103 2.11 1.64 -8.70
N LEU A 104 2.05 0.58 -9.50
CA LEU A 104 0.96 0.33 -10.44
C LEU A 104 0.09 -0.79 -9.89
N SER A 105 -1.22 -0.62 -10.02
CA SER A 105 -2.21 -1.66 -9.69
C SER A 105 -3.01 -1.96 -10.94
N GLY A 106 -3.33 -3.23 -11.15
CA GLY A 106 -4.11 -3.68 -12.31
C GLY A 106 -4.79 -5.02 -12.06
N GLU A 107 -5.90 -5.24 -12.74
CA GLU A 107 -6.64 -6.50 -12.67
C GLU A 107 -5.98 -7.57 -13.55
N ASN A 108 -5.97 -8.81 -13.07
CA ASN A 108 -5.49 -9.98 -13.82
C ASN A 108 -4.04 -9.84 -14.33
N THR A 109 -3.20 -9.05 -13.66
CA THR A 109 -1.80 -8.82 -14.08
C THR A 109 -0.99 -10.11 -14.09
N THR A 110 -1.26 -11.03 -13.16
CA THR A 110 -0.69 -12.37 -13.15
C THR A 110 -1.06 -13.19 -14.40
N LEU A 111 -2.33 -13.14 -14.84
CA LEU A 111 -2.80 -13.86 -16.02
C LEU A 111 -2.11 -13.33 -17.30
N VAL A 112 -2.09 -12.01 -17.46
CA VAL A 112 -1.44 -11.36 -18.60
C VAL A 112 0.07 -11.63 -18.59
N GLY A 113 0.73 -11.50 -17.44
CA GLY A 113 2.15 -11.80 -17.29
C GLY A 113 2.50 -13.25 -17.65
N THR A 114 1.64 -14.19 -17.24
CA THR A 114 1.80 -15.62 -17.59
C THR A 114 1.65 -15.86 -19.09
N ALA A 115 0.65 -15.25 -19.73
CA ALA A 115 0.44 -15.38 -21.17
C ALA A 115 1.61 -14.80 -21.98
N VAL A 116 2.13 -13.62 -21.58
CA VAL A 116 3.31 -13.02 -22.22
C VAL A 116 4.54 -13.91 -22.04
N ALA A 117 4.77 -14.42 -20.83
CA ALA A 117 5.89 -15.33 -20.57
C ALA A 117 5.82 -16.59 -21.46
N ALA A 118 4.64 -17.20 -21.58
CA ALA A 118 4.45 -18.37 -22.45
C ALA A 118 4.76 -18.06 -23.92
N LEU A 119 4.27 -16.93 -24.45
CA LEU A 119 4.56 -16.49 -25.82
C LEU A 119 6.06 -16.27 -26.05
N THR A 120 6.80 -15.78 -25.05
CA THR A 120 8.24 -15.53 -25.16
C THR A 120 9.10 -16.79 -24.98
N GLN A 121 8.56 -17.90 -24.48
CA GLN A 121 9.27 -19.18 -24.35
C GLN A 121 9.10 -20.11 -25.56
N GLU A 122 8.20 -19.78 -26.49
CA GLU A 122 8.03 -20.48 -27.76
C GLU A 122 8.90 -19.91 -28.92
N ALA A 123 9.82 -18.99 -28.62
CA ALA A 123 10.79 -18.39 -29.55
C ALA A 123 12.24 -18.77 -29.21
#